data_AF-A0A8J4JDT7-F1
#
_entry.id   AF-A0A8J4JDT7-F1
#
_cell.length_a   1.000
_cell.length_b   1.000
_cell.length_c   1.000
_cell.angle_alpha   90.00
_cell.angle_beta   90.00
_cell.angle_gamma   90.00
#
_symmetry.space_group_name_H-M   'P 1'
#
loop_
_entity.id
_entity.type
_entity.pdbx_description
1 polymer ?
#
loop_
_entity_poly.entity_id
_entity_poly.type
_entity_poly.pdbx_seq_one_letter_code
_entity_poly.pdbx_strand_id
1 'polypeptide(L)'
;LHMGKTMKEDLTVVVKYIKQLYPPEFNVFSTYAELYHNYFASQAKKNAESHLEDKDIYLLLSWVHNIYPKDMRKDHVLAEELEKVKLGSLLPSSLSKELEKKYLDSEEATIKNSLSKCLDKEIQRWKEDKEPEKLSGHFQSELLAIFVIQSIYSGQKRAKDISTAVGEELSLRLSKELPAFLKSYKDAFEDFKEKSKKHRYYKPILIANINNCWNFR
;
A
#
# COMPACT_ATOMS: atom_id res chain seq x y z
N LEU A 1 -11.04 -0.39 15.11
CA LEU A 1 -10.80 -1.83 15.38
C LEU A 1 -11.80 -2.42 16.37
N HIS A 2 -12.01 -1.83 17.57
CA HIS A 2 -12.97 -2.37 18.56
C HIS A 2 -14.41 -2.51 18.02
N MET A 3 -14.91 -1.46 17.34
CA MET A 3 -16.29 -1.43 16.85
C MET A 3 -16.66 -2.57 15.89
N GLY A 4 -15.77 -2.92 14.95
CA GLY A 4 -16.03 -4.01 13.99
C GLY A 4 -16.09 -5.39 14.67
N LYS A 5 -15.30 -5.59 15.73
CA LYS A 5 -15.33 -6.83 16.53
C LYS A 5 -16.66 -6.95 17.28
N THR A 6 -17.09 -5.87 17.93
CA THR A 6 -18.37 -5.82 18.66
C THR A 6 -19.54 -6.11 17.74
N MET A 7 -19.63 -5.46 16.57
CA MET A 7 -20.68 -5.76 15.58
C MET A 7 -20.70 -7.23 15.18
N LYS A 8 -19.53 -7.84 14.96
CA LYS A 8 -19.46 -9.26 14.61
C LYS A 8 -20.05 -10.14 15.70
N GLU A 9 -19.65 -9.92 16.95
CA GLU A 9 -20.11 -10.67 18.11
C GLU A 9 -21.62 -10.53 18.29
N ASP A 10 -22.13 -9.29 18.22
CA ASP A 10 -23.55 -8.99 18.36
C ASP A 10 -24.37 -9.63 17.24
N LEU A 11 -23.97 -9.47 15.98
CA LEU A 11 -24.68 -10.07 14.85
C LEU A 11 -24.63 -11.61 14.88
N THR A 12 -23.56 -12.20 15.40
CA THR A 12 -23.46 -13.65 15.60
C THR A 12 -24.50 -14.13 16.62
N VAL A 13 -24.68 -13.38 17.71
CA VAL A 13 -25.74 -13.66 18.70
C VAL A 13 -27.12 -13.49 18.08
N VAL A 14 -27.32 -12.43 17.29
CA VAL A 14 -28.59 -12.17 16.61
C VAL A 14 -28.98 -13.34 15.70
N VAL A 15 -28.06 -13.83 14.86
CA VAL A 15 -28.34 -14.96 13.96
C VAL A 15 -28.61 -16.24 14.73
N LYS A 16 -27.80 -16.56 15.74
CA LYS A 16 -27.87 -17.85 16.44
C LYS A 16 -29.05 -17.97 17.39
N TYR A 17 -29.41 -16.89 18.08
CA TYR A 17 -30.33 -16.96 19.21
C TYR A 17 -31.55 -16.06 19.08
N ILE A 18 -31.39 -14.85 18.52
CA ILE A 18 -32.47 -13.84 18.54
C ILE A 18 -33.40 -14.01 17.34
N LYS A 19 -32.87 -14.33 16.16
CA LYS A 19 -33.65 -14.45 14.92
C LYS A 19 -34.83 -15.42 15.04
N GLN A 20 -34.66 -16.53 15.76
CA GLN A 20 -35.68 -17.56 15.97
C GLN A 20 -36.78 -17.17 16.99
N LEU A 21 -36.57 -16.11 17.77
CA LEU A 21 -37.53 -15.65 18.78
C LEU A 21 -38.58 -14.68 18.21
N TYR A 22 -38.38 -14.21 16.97
CA TYR A 22 -39.25 -13.23 16.33
C TYR A 22 -39.84 -13.79 15.03
N PRO A 23 -41.08 -13.38 14.67
CA PRO A 23 -41.64 -13.71 13.37
C PRO A 23 -40.78 -13.20 12.20
N PRO A 24 -40.73 -13.91 11.06
CA PRO A 24 -39.87 -13.54 9.92
C PRO A 24 -40.09 -12.13 9.36
N GLU A 25 -41.32 -11.60 9.46
CA GLU A 25 -41.71 -10.26 9.00
C GLU A 25 -40.94 -9.12 9.66
N PHE A 26 -40.41 -9.32 10.87
CA PHE A 26 -39.61 -8.31 11.57
C PHE A 26 -38.20 -8.14 11.00
N ASN A 27 -37.71 -9.10 10.20
CA ASN A 27 -36.37 -9.08 9.60
C ASN A 27 -35.26 -8.65 10.58
N VAL A 28 -35.31 -9.16 11.81
CA VAL A 28 -34.49 -8.68 12.94
C VAL A 28 -33.01 -8.60 12.61
N PHE A 29 -32.48 -9.61 11.91
CA PHE A 29 -31.08 -9.59 11.48
C PHE A 29 -30.76 -8.39 10.59
N SER A 30 -31.58 -8.14 9.56
CA SER A 30 -31.40 -7.01 8.64
C SER A 30 -31.45 -5.69 9.38
N THR A 31 -32.40 -5.50 10.30
CA THR A 31 -32.52 -4.27 11.09
C THR A 31 -31.28 -4.01 11.93
N TYR A 32 -30.76 -5.01 12.64
CA TYR A 32 -29.52 -4.86 13.40
C TYR A 32 -28.34 -4.55 12.48
N ALA A 33 -28.19 -5.30 11.39
CA ALA A 33 -27.10 -5.12 10.44
C ALA A 33 -27.09 -3.72 9.81
N GLU A 34 -28.26 -3.20 9.43
CA GLU A 34 -28.43 -1.85 8.89
C GLU A 34 -28.13 -0.77 9.92
N LEU A 35 -28.55 -0.93 11.19
CA LEU A 35 -28.24 0.03 12.25
C LEU A 35 -26.73 0.16 12.48
N TYR A 36 -26.02 -0.97 12.61
CA TYR A 36 -24.56 -0.95 12.73
C TYR A 36 -23.90 -0.37 11.47
N HIS A 37 -24.35 -0.76 10.28
CA HIS A 37 -23.80 -0.26 9.04
C HIS A 37 -23.97 1.26 8.91
N ASN A 38 -25.16 1.79 9.19
CA ASN A 38 -25.45 3.22 9.14
C ASN A 38 -24.61 4.01 10.14
N TYR A 39 -24.43 3.46 11.35
CA TYR A 39 -23.54 4.05 12.34
C TYR A 39 -22.09 4.09 11.84
N PHE A 40 -21.57 2.99 11.28
CA PHE A 40 -20.22 2.95 10.72
C PHE A 40 -20.04 3.85 9.51
N ALA A 41 -21.03 3.91 8.61
CA ALA A 41 -21.01 4.81 7.46
C ALA A 41 -20.98 6.28 7.91
N SER A 42 -21.76 6.63 8.95
CA SER A 42 -21.74 7.97 9.54
C SER A 42 -20.38 8.32 10.15
N GLN A 43 -19.77 7.41 10.92
CA GLN A 43 -18.44 7.64 11.49
C GLN A 43 -17.34 7.69 10.41
N ALA A 44 -17.39 6.80 9.42
CA ALA A 44 -16.44 6.78 8.32
C ALA A 44 -16.52 8.07 7.50
N LYS A 45 -17.74 8.55 7.20
CA LYS A 45 -17.98 9.82 6.52
C LYS A 45 -17.43 11.00 7.34
N LYS A 46 -17.75 11.07 8.63
CA LYS A 46 -17.25 12.13 9.52
C LYS A 46 -15.72 12.17 9.57
N ASN A 47 -15.08 11.00 9.63
CA ASN A 47 -13.62 10.91 9.62
C ASN A 47 -13.06 11.32 8.25
N ALA A 48 -13.67 10.89 7.16
CA ALA A 48 -13.28 11.25 5.80
C ALA A 48 -13.41 12.76 5.49
N GLU A 49 -14.39 13.44 6.10
CA GLU A 49 -14.58 14.89 5.97
C GLU A 49 -13.63 15.70 6.87
N SER A 50 -12.96 15.06 7.82
CA SER A 50 -11.92 15.69 8.64
C SER A 50 -10.58 15.74 7.90
N HIS A 51 -9.65 16.59 8.36
CA HIS A 51 -8.29 16.61 7.82
C HIS A 51 -7.56 15.32 8.27
N LEU A 52 -7.51 14.33 7.37
CA LEU A 52 -6.80 13.08 7.59
C LEU A 52 -5.35 13.19 7.14
N GLU A 53 -4.42 12.68 7.95
CA GLU A 53 -3.05 12.44 7.53
C GLU A 53 -2.99 11.23 6.57
N ASP A 54 -1.93 11.14 5.76
CA ASP A 54 -1.76 10.08 4.77
C ASP A 54 -1.89 8.65 5.35
N LYS A 55 -1.38 8.45 6.57
CA LYS A 55 -1.50 7.17 7.29
C LYS A 55 -2.94 6.85 7.68
N ASP A 56 -3.70 7.87 8.05
CA ASP A 56 -5.10 7.72 8.45
C ASP A 56 -5.98 7.47 7.23
N ILE A 57 -5.66 8.06 6.08
CA ILE A 57 -6.31 7.75 4.80
C ILE A 57 -6.10 6.27 4.45
N TYR A 58 -4.85 5.78 4.51
CA TYR A 58 -4.55 4.36 4.27
C TYR A 58 -5.34 3.45 5.22
N LEU A 59 -5.36 3.77 6.52
CA LEU A 59 -6.05 2.97 7.53
C LEU A 59 -7.57 2.95 7.28
N LEU A 60 -8.18 4.10 7.00
CA LEU A 60 -9.61 4.22 6.73
C LEU A 60 -10.00 3.44 5.47
N LEU A 61 -9.28 3.63 4.37
CA LEU A 61 -9.53 2.94 3.10
C LEU A 61 -9.34 1.43 3.25
N SER A 62 -8.27 0.98 3.89
CA SER A 62 -8.02 -0.44 4.16
C SER A 62 -9.13 -1.03 5.03
N TRP A 63 -9.61 -0.27 6.02
CA TRP A 63 -10.68 -0.73 6.88
C TRP A 63 -12.01 -0.90 6.12
N VAL A 64 -12.39 0.12 5.34
CA VAL A 64 -13.64 0.14 4.57
C VAL A 64 -13.67 -0.92 3.46
N HIS A 65 -12.59 -1.02 2.68
CA HIS A 65 -12.57 -1.86 1.47
C HIS A 65 -12.13 -3.30 1.72
N ASN A 66 -11.33 -3.54 2.75
CA ASN A 66 -10.66 -4.83 2.92
C ASN A 66 -10.96 -5.47 4.29
N ILE A 67 -10.58 -4.82 5.38
CA ILE A 67 -10.59 -5.44 6.72
C ILE A 67 -12.03 -5.73 7.17
N TYR A 68 -12.91 -4.74 7.16
CA TYR A 68 -14.29 -4.89 7.63
C TYR A 68 -15.06 -5.95 6.82
N PRO A 69 -15.11 -5.90 5.47
CA PRO A 69 -15.82 -6.91 4.70
C PRO A 69 -15.24 -8.32 4.86
N LYS A 70 -13.91 -8.48 4.90
CA LYS A 70 -13.29 -9.80 5.07
C LYS A 70 -13.53 -10.38 6.46
N ASP A 71 -13.44 -9.57 7.52
CA ASP A 71 -13.63 -10.04 8.89
C ASP A 71 -15.06 -10.49 9.17
N MET A 72 -16.05 -9.83 8.57
CA MET A 72 -17.45 -10.25 8.62
C MET A 72 -17.68 -11.57 7.89
N ARG A 73 -17.03 -11.77 6.74
CA ARG A 73 -17.17 -12.99 5.92
C ARG A 73 -16.44 -14.22 6.46
N LYS A 74 -15.67 -14.10 7.55
CA LYS A 74 -14.99 -15.25 8.17
C LYS A 74 -15.95 -16.27 8.79
N ASP A 75 -17.15 -15.85 9.20
CA ASP A 75 -18.20 -16.74 9.68
C ASP A 75 -19.20 -16.97 8.54
N HIS A 76 -19.31 -18.21 8.07
CA HIS A 76 -20.18 -18.56 6.94
C HIS A 76 -21.65 -18.23 7.19
N VAL A 77 -22.13 -18.47 8.41
CA VAL A 77 -23.53 -18.24 8.78
C VAL A 77 -23.84 -16.75 8.80
N LEU A 78 -22.90 -15.93 9.31
CA LEU A 78 -23.00 -14.48 9.26
C LEU A 78 -22.90 -13.96 7.82
N ALA A 79 -22.01 -14.52 7.00
CA ALA A 79 -21.79 -14.10 5.62
C ALA A 79 -23.04 -14.28 4.75
N GLU A 80 -23.69 -15.44 4.82
CA GLU A 80 -24.92 -15.73 4.06
C GLU A 80 -26.06 -14.78 4.43
N GLU A 81 -26.20 -14.44 5.71
CA GLU A 81 -27.23 -13.50 6.14
C GLU A 81 -26.91 -12.07 5.69
N LEU A 82 -25.64 -11.63 5.78
CA LEU A 82 -25.22 -10.32 5.30
C LEU A 82 -25.38 -10.15 3.78
N GLU A 83 -25.19 -11.21 2.99
CA GLU A 83 -25.42 -11.20 1.54
C GLU A 83 -26.88 -10.92 1.19
N LYS A 84 -27.83 -11.37 2.01
CA LYS A 84 -29.27 -11.10 1.83
C LYS A 84 -29.59 -9.62 2.07
N VAL A 85 -28.93 -8.99 3.04
CA VAL A 85 -29.17 -7.59 3.44
C VAL A 85 -28.60 -6.59 2.44
N LYS A 86 -27.51 -6.94 1.72
CA LYS A 86 -26.87 -6.07 0.71
C LYS A 86 -26.50 -4.68 1.26
N LEU A 87 -25.77 -4.63 2.36
CA LEU A 87 -25.44 -3.40 3.10
C LEU A 87 -24.69 -2.30 2.32
N GLY A 88 -24.31 -2.47 1.06
CA GLY A 88 -23.65 -1.42 0.28
C GLY A 88 -22.26 -1.04 0.82
N SER A 89 -21.77 0.13 0.41
CA SER A 89 -20.46 0.67 0.81
C SER A 89 -20.61 1.59 2.01
N LEU A 90 -19.67 1.51 2.96
CA LEU A 90 -19.60 2.40 4.12
C LEU A 90 -19.28 3.86 3.74
N LEU A 91 -18.58 4.07 2.62
CA LEU A 91 -18.26 5.39 2.10
C LEU A 91 -19.02 5.66 0.80
N PRO A 92 -19.52 6.90 0.59
CA PRO A 92 -20.01 7.33 -0.71
C PRO A 92 -18.94 7.16 -1.79
N SER A 93 -19.34 6.75 -3.00
CA SER A 93 -18.42 6.49 -4.10
C SER A 93 -17.55 7.69 -4.46
N SER A 94 -18.10 8.91 -4.41
CA SER A 94 -17.35 10.15 -4.65
C SER A 94 -16.24 10.36 -3.63
N LEU A 95 -16.56 10.21 -2.34
CA LEU A 95 -15.62 10.41 -1.24
C LEU A 95 -14.55 9.32 -1.19
N SER A 96 -14.92 8.07 -1.49
CA SER A 96 -13.96 6.96 -1.63
C SER A 96 -12.93 7.26 -2.72
N LYS A 97 -13.39 7.67 -3.91
CA LYS A 97 -12.49 8.01 -5.02
C LYS A 97 -11.57 9.19 -4.72
N GLU A 98 -12.06 10.18 -3.98
CA GLU A 98 -11.23 11.31 -3.55
C GLU A 98 -10.12 10.87 -2.60
N LEU A 99 -10.46 10.06 -1.59
CA LEU A 99 -9.48 9.51 -0.65
C LEU A 99 -8.48 8.57 -1.34
N GLU A 100 -8.95 7.71 -2.25
CA GLU A 100 -8.08 6.83 -3.05
C GLU A 100 -7.10 7.65 -3.89
N LYS A 101 -7.57 8.73 -4.53
CA LYS A 101 -6.70 9.64 -5.28
C LYS A 101 -5.66 10.30 -4.37
N LYS A 102 -6.07 10.84 -3.22
CA LYS A 102 -5.14 11.44 -2.24
C LYS A 102 -4.09 10.44 -1.77
N TYR A 103 -4.49 9.21 -1.46
CA TYR A 103 -3.58 8.12 -1.12
C TYR A 103 -2.58 7.83 -2.25
N LEU A 104 -3.08 7.67 -3.48
CA LEU A 104 -2.24 7.38 -4.65
C LEU A 104 -1.21 8.50 -4.89
N ASP A 105 -1.63 9.76 -4.83
CA ASP A 105 -0.76 10.92 -5.04
C ASP A 105 0.33 11.00 -3.95
N SER A 106 -0.02 10.77 -2.68
CA SER A 106 0.95 10.77 -1.56
C SER A 106 1.92 9.57 -1.63
N GLU A 107 1.41 8.37 -1.88
CA GLU A 107 2.22 7.15 -1.93
C GLU A 107 3.21 7.19 -3.11
N GLU A 108 2.75 7.65 -4.26
CA GLU A 108 3.59 7.90 -5.44
C GLU A 108 4.70 8.90 -5.13
N ALA A 109 4.38 10.05 -4.52
CA ALA A 109 5.37 11.05 -4.13
C ALA A 109 6.38 10.51 -3.10
N THR A 110 5.91 9.72 -2.14
CA THR A 110 6.73 9.09 -1.11
C THR A 110 7.73 8.12 -1.72
N ILE A 111 7.29 7.28 -2.66
CA ILE A 111 8.16 6.34 -3.37
C ILE A 111 9.17 7.13 -4.22
N LYS A 112 8.73 8.11 -5.03
CA LYS A 112 9.63 8.97 -5.84
C LYS A 112 10.74 9.60 -4.99
N ASN A 113 10.37 10.22 -3.87
CA ASN A 113 11.32 10.85 -2.96
C ASN A 113 12.30 9.84 -2.36
N SER A 114 11.81 8.65 -2.02
CA SER A 114 12.65 7.56 -1.49
C SER A 114 13.65 7.06 -2.53
N LEU A 115 13.22 6.90 -3.79
CA LEU A 115 14.10 6.50 -4.89
C LEU A 115 15.17 7.56 -5.16
N SER A 116 14.79 8.85 -5.22
CA SER A 116 15.73 9.96 -5.40
C SER A 116 16.78 9.99 -4.29
N LYS A 117 16.34 9.93 -3.03
CA LYS A 117 17.25 9.90 -1.87
C LYS A 117 18.17 8.69 -1.87
N CYS A 118 17.69 7.55 -2.36
CA CYS A 118 18.52 6.35 -2.48
C CYS A 118 19.62 6.55 -3.53
N LEU A 119 19.27 7.11 -4.69
CA LEU A 119 20.24 7.45 -5.74
C LEU A 119 21.26 8.48 -5.25
N ASP A 120 20.82 9.55 -4.57
CA ASP A 120 21.73 10.57 -4.04
C ASP A 120 22.75 9.96 -3.07
N LYS A 121 22.29 9.10 -2.16
CA LYS A 121 23.18 8.38 -1.24
C LYS A 121 24.18 7.48 -1.97
N GLU A 122 23.74 6.81 -3.02
CA GLU A 122 24.59 5.95 -3.82
C GLU A 122 25.67 6.75 -4.58
N ILE A 123 25.29 7.90 -5.14
CA ILE A 123 26.23 8.83 -5.79
C ILE A 123 27.28 9.35 -4.80
N GLN A 124 26.89 9.65 -3.56
CA GLN A 124 27.85 10.07 -2.55
C GLN A 124 28.83 8.95 -2.20
N ARG A 125 28.34 7.71 -2.05
CA ARG A 125 29.18 6.54 -1.79
C ARG A 125 30.22 6.30 -2.88
N TRP A 126 29.90 6.55 -4.14
CA TRP A 126 30.89 6.40 -5.23
C TRP A 126 32.08 7.34 -5.09
N LYS A 127 31.91 8.47 -4.38
CA LYS A 127 32.96 9.48 -4.17
C LYS A 127 33.78 9.22 -2.89
N GLU A 128 33.35 8.29 -2.05
CA GLU A 128 34.07 7.91 -0.84
C GLU A 128 35.24 6.99 -1.19
N ASP A 129 36.38 7.14 -0.50
CA ASP A 129 37.53 6.22 -0.65
C ASP A 129 37.28 4.90 0.09
N LYS A 130 36.14 4.25 -0.18
CA LYS A 130 35.73 2.97 0.38
C LYS A 130 35.49 1.96 -0.76
N GLU A 131 35.98 0.73 -0.58
CA GLU A 131 35.67 -0.37 -1.49
C GLU A 131 34.18 -0.74 -1.38
N PRO A 132 33.47 -0.96 -2.50
CA PRO A 132 32.10 -1.49 -2.47
C PRO A 132 32.04 -2.82 -1.72
N GLU A 133 30.95 -3.03 -1.01
CA GLU A 133 30.75 -4.25 -0.22
C GLU A 133 30.59 -5.46 -1.14
N LYS A 134 31.02 -6.63 -0.64
CA LYS A 134 31.01 -7.89 -1.38
C LYS A 134 29.95 -8.82 -0.80
N LEU A 135 28.89 -9.06 -1.57
CA LEU A 135 27.92 -10.10 -1.28
C LEU A 135 28.26 -11.35 -2.10
N SER A 136 28.47 -12.47 -1.41
CA SER A 136 28.82 -13.76 -2.02
C SER A 136 30.02 -13.68 -2.98
N GLY A 137 31.03 -12.88 -2.66
CA GLY A 137 32.24 -12.71 -3.47
C GLY A 137 32.10 -11.75 -4.67
N HIS A 138 30.93 -11.16 -4.90
CA HIS A 138 30.69 -10.17 -5.95
C HIS A 138 30.56 -8.77 -5.37
N PHE A 139 31.22 -7.78 -6.00
CA PHE A 139 31.00 -6.38 -5.67
C PHE A 139 29.53 -6.01 -5.89
N GLN A 140 28.88 -5.48 -4.87
CA GLN A 140 27.52 -4.97 -4.98
C GLN A 140 27.47 -3.50 -4.58
N SER A 141 26.69 -2.73 -5.32
CA SER A 141 26.23 -1.41 -4.90
C SER A 141 25.01 -1.72 -4.03
N GLU A 142 25.31 -1.96 -2.76
CA GLU A 142 24.60 -2.97 -1.97
C GLU A 142 23.10 -2.74 -1.77
N LEU A 143 22.59 -1.53 -2.06
CA LEU A 143 21.23 -1.18 -1.69
C LEU A 143 20.43 -0.56 -2.82
N LEU A 144 21.00 -0.04 -3.91
CA LEU A 144 20.18 0.72 -4.86
C LEU A 144 19.11 -0.17 -5.51
N ALA A 145 19.51 -1.28 -6.14
CA ALA A 145 18.57 -2.16 -6.82
C ALA A 145 17.59 -2.84 -5.86
N ILE A 146 18.10 -3.39 -4.75
CA ILE A 146 17.26 -4.02 -3.73
C ILE A 146 16.27 -3.03 -3.13
N PHE A 147 16.72 -1.84 -2.73
CA PHE A 147 15.87 -0.80 -2.15
C PHE A 147 14.80 -0.34 -3.14
N VAL A 148 15.15 -0.12 -4.41
CA VAL A 148 14.19 0.30 -5.45
C VAL A 148 13.09 -0.75 -5.60
N ILE A 149 13.47 -2.02 -5.79
CA ILE A 149 12.54 -3.14 -5.95
C ILE A 149 11.64 -3.28 -4.71
N GLN A 150 12.24 -3.27 -3.51
CA GLN A 150 11.50 -3.38 -2.25
C GLN A 150 10.56 -2.19 -2.01
N SER A 151 10.96 -0.97 -2.37
CA SER A 151 10.13 0.23 -2.23
C SER A 151 8.89 0.14 -3.10
N ILE A 152 9.06 -0.24 -4.37
CA ILE A 152 7.95 -0.42 -5.32
C ILE A 152 7.04 -1.57 -4.86
N TYR A 153 7.63 -2.73 -4.53
CA TYR A 153 6.87 -3.89 -4.07
C TYR A 153 6.05 -3.60 -2.82
N SER A 154 6.65 -2.92 -1.84
CA SER A 154 5.97 -2.59 -0.58
C SER A 154 4.83 -1.60 -0.78
N GLY A 155 5.03 -0.59 -1.64
CA GLY A 155 3.97 0.36 -2.02
C GLY A 155 2.81 -0.32 -2.75
N GLN A 156 3.12 -1.16 -3.73
CA GLN A 156 2.10 -1.96 -4.43
C GLN A 156 1.33 -2.88 -3.49
N LYS A 157 2.02 -3.54 -2.56
CA LYS A 157 1.38 -4.41 -1.57
C LYS A 157 0.40 -3.63 -0.69
N ARG A 158 0.82 -2.47 -0.15
CA ARG A 158 -0.07 -1.59 0.63
C ARG A 158 -1.28 -1.13 -0.18
N ALA A 159 -1.08 -0.70 -1.42
CA ALA A 159 -2.18 -0.28 -2.30
C ALA A 159 -3.16 -1.42 -2.59
N LYS A 160 -2.65 -2.65 -2.82
CA LYS A 160 -3.46 -3.85 -3.02
C LYS A 160 -4.22 -4.29 -1.77
N ASP A 161 -3.69 -3.99 -0.58
CA ASP A 161 -4.37 -4.19 0.69
C ASP A 161 -5.55 -3.23 0.88
N ILE A 162 -5.62 -2.12 0.14
CA ILE A 162 -6.85 -1.31 0.06
C ILE A 162 -7.83 -1.99 -0.91
N SER A 163 -7.46 -2.09 -2.18
CA SER A 163 -8.24 -2.78 -3.20
C SER A 163 -7.36 -3.14 -4.41
N THR A 164 -7.78 -4.14 -5.21
CA THR A 164 -7.07 -4.50 -6.42
C THR A 164 -6.92 -3.32 -7.39
N ALA A 165 -7.98 -2.52 -7.56
CA ALA A 165 -7.98 -1.38 -8.47
C ALA A 165 -6.99 -0.28 -8.04
N VAL A 166 -6.89 0.01 -6.73
CA VAL A 166 -5.90 0.96 -6.20
C VAL A 166 -4.48 0.44 -6.40
N GLY A 167 -4.26 -0.86 -6.22
CA GLY A 167 -2.98 -1.51 -6.52
C GLY A 167 -2.57 -1.41 -8.00
N GLU A 168 -3.50 -1.67 -8.91
CA GLU A 168 -3.27 -1.58 -10.36
C GLU A 168 -2.98 -0.14 -10.81
N GLU A 169 -3.73 0.83 -10.30
CA GLU A 169 -3.53 2.26 -10.59
C GLU A 169 -2.16 2.75 -10.08
N LEU A 170 -1.76 2.37 -8.86
CA LEU A 170 -0.43 2.71 -8.36
C LEU A 170 0.68 2.05 -9.21
N SER A 171 0.49 0.79 -9.62
CA SER A 171 1.43 0.10 -10.50
C SER A 171 1.60 0.83 -11.84
N LEU A 172 0.49 1.33 -12.43
CA LEU A 172 0.52 2.10 -13.66
C LEU A 172 1.24 3.45 -13.49
N ARG A 173 1.07 4.11 -12.35
CA ARG A 173 1.78 5.36 -12.04
C ARG A 173 3.27 5.11 -11.88
N LEU A 174 3.66 4.13 -11.05
CA LEU A 174 5.06 3.80 -10.81
C LEU A 174 5.78 3.29 -12.07
N SER A 175 5.10 2.60 -12.98
CA SER A 175 5.70 2.14 -14.24
C SER A 175 6.08 3.30 -15.17
N LYS A 176 5.40 4.45 -15.08
CA LYS A 176 5.75 5.68 -15.82
C LYS A 176 6.95 6.40 -15.20
N GLU A 177 7.19 6.19 -13.92
CA GLU A 177 8.23 6.88 -13.15
C GLU A 177 9.55 6.13 -13.11
N LEU A 178 9.50 4.80 -13.17
CA LEU A 178 10.68 3.95 -13.19
C LEU A 178 11.65 4.30 -14.34
N PRO A 179 11.22 4.59 -15.59
CA PRO A 179 12.11 5.05 -16.64
C PRO A 179 12.85 6.34 -16.31
N ALA A 180 12.19 7.31 -15.65
CA ALA A 180 12.82 8.57 -15.26
C ALA A 180 13.90 8.36 -14.19
N PHE A 181 13.63 7.48 -13.22
CA PHE A 181 14.62 7.06 -12.23
C PHE A 181 15.82 6.35 -12.89
N LEU A 182 15.57 5.36 -13.77
CA LEU A 182 16.62 4.59 -14.44
C LEU A 182 17.50 5.48 -15.34
N LYS A 183 16.89 6.47 -16.02
CA LYS A 183 17.63 7.48 -16.77
C LYS A 183 18.53 8.31 -15.86
N SER A 184 17.99 8.82 -14.75
CA SER A 184 18.77 9.62 -13.79
C SER A 184 19.94 8.83 -13.20
N TYR A 185 19.71 7.54 -12.89
CA TYR A 185 20.77 6.63 -12.44
C TYR A 185 21.85 6.42 -13.51
N LYS A 186 21.45 6.17 -14.77
CA LYS A 186 22.39 6.04 -15.89
C LYS A 186 23.22 7.30 -16.08
N ASP A 187 22.60 8.47 -16.10
CA ASP A 187 23.27 9.76 -16.33
C ASP A 187 24.28 10.04 -15.20
N ALA A 188 23.91 9.77 -13.94
CA ALA A 188 24.82 9.89 -12.80
C ALA A 188 26.01 8.91 -12.87
N PHE A 189 25.77 7.68 -13.36
CA PHE A 189 26.82 6.69 -13.51
C PHE A 189 27.80 7.02 -14.64
N GLU A 190 27.32 7.58 -15.76
CA GLU A 190 28.18 8.10 -16.83
C GLU A 190 29.03 9.28 -16.34
N ASP A 191 28.46 10.20 -15.56
CA ASP A 191 29.21 11.30 -14.94
C ASP A 191 30.36 10.78 -14.05
N PHE A 192 30.07 9.76 -13.24
CA PHE A 192 31.09 9.09 -12.42
C PHE A 192 32.20 8.46 -13.27
N LYS A 193 31.84 7.75 -14.36
CA LYS A 193 32.79 7.12 -15.29
C LYS A 193 33.75 8.13 -15.92
N GLU A 194 33.26 9.31 -16.27
CA GLU A 194 34.08 10.34 -16.91
C GLU A 194 35.02 11.03 -15.92
N LYS A 195 34.49 11.43 -14.75
CA LYS A 195 35.19 12.28 -13.79
C LYS A 195 36.07 11.53 -12.80
N SER A 196 35.78 10.26 -12.52
CA SER A 196 36.39 9.50 -11.41
C SER A 196 37.39 8.45 -11.85
N LYS A 197 37.97 8.56 -13.06
CA LYS A 197 38.93 7.58 -13.61
C LYS A 197 40.18 7.33 -12.74
N LYS A 198 40.54 8.31 -11.90
CA LYS A 198 41.68 8.23 -10.95
C LYS A 198 41.27 7.70 -9.57
N HIS A 199 39.99 7.40 -9.35
CA HIS A 199 39.50 6.92 -8.06
C HIS A 199 40.09 5.54 -7.74
N ARG A 200 40.56 5.36 -6.50
CA ARG A 200 41.23 4.13 -6.04
C ARG A 200 40.38 2.89 -6.29
N TYR A 201 39.06 3.00 -6.05
CA TYR A 201 38.10 1.91 -6.22
C TYR A 201 37.27 2.02 -7.51
N TYR A 202 37.78 2.71 -8.55
CA TYR A 202 37.06 2.90 -9.81
C TYR A 202 36.51 1.59 -10.41
N LYS A 203 37.38 0.58 -10.62
CA LYS A 203 36.97 -0.72 -11.18
C LYS A 203 35.95 -1.47 -10.32
N PRO A 204 36.15 -1.63 -8.99
CA PRO A 204 35.12 -2.17 -8.10
C PRO A 204 33.76 -1.49 -8.21
N ILE A 205 33.72 -0.15 -8.24
CA ILE A 205 32.47 0.62 -8.34
C ILE A 205 31.78 0.37 -9.70
N LEU A 206 32.53 0.26 -10.79
CA LEU A 206 31.96 -0.12 -12.09
C LEU A 206 31.30 -1.50 -12.05
N ILE A 207 32.01 -2.50 -11.49
CA ILE A 207 31.50 -3.88 -11.40
C ILE A 207 30.23 -3.91 -10.54
N ALA A 208 30.23 -3.20 -9.40
CA ALA A 208 29.07 -3.07 -8.52
C ALA A 208 27.83 -2.53 -9.24
N ASN A 209 27.98 -1.46 -10.03
CA ASN A 209 26.87 -0.86 -10.78
C ASN A 209 26.41 -1.72 -11.96
N ILE A 210 27.33 -2.45 -12.61
CA ILE A 210 26.95 -3.45 -13.65
C ILE A 210 26.12 -4.57 -13.04
N ASN A 211 26.49 -5.05 -11.84
CA ASN A 211 25.73 -6.06 -11.12
C ASN A 211 24.33 -5.58 -10.74
N ASN A 212 24.13 -4.28 -10.45
CA ASN A 212 22.79 -3.73 -10.26
C ASN A 212 21.90 -3.87 -11.49
N CYS A 213 22.43 -3.74 -12.70
CA CYS A 213 21.65 -3.90 -13.93
C CYS A 213 21.07 -5.31 -14.07
N TRP A 214 21.74 -6.33 -13.52
CA TRP A 214 21.19 -7.69 -13.49
C TRP A 214 19.98 -7.82 -12.55
N ASN A 215 19.94 -7.07 -11.45
CA ASN A 215 18.81 -7.07 -10.53
C ASN A 215 17.56 -6.37 -11.11
N PHE A 216 17.74 -5.44 -12.05
CA PHE A 216 16.64 -4.73 -12.71
C PHE A 216 16.09 -5.44 -13.95
N ARG A 217 16.72 -6.52 -14.42
CA ARG A 217 16.27 -7.34 -15.54
C ARG A 217 15.11 -8.25 -15.14
#